data_AF-B0M1P0-F1
#
_entry.id   AF-B0M1P0-F1
#
_cell.length_a   1.000
_cell.length_b   1.000
_cell.length_c   1.000
_cell.angle_alpha   90.00
_cell.angle_beta   90.00
_cell.angle_gamma   90.00
#
_symmetry.space_group_name_H-M   'P 1'
#
loop_
_entity.id
_entity.type
_entity.pdbx_description
1 polymer ?
#
loop_
_entity_poly.entity_id
_entity_poly.type
_entity_poly.pdbx_seq_one_letter_code
_entity_poly.pdbx_strand_id
1 'polypeptide(L)'
;VSHFHYVLSLGAVFGIFTGVSLWWSFITGFVYDKLMMTVVFVLMFIGVNLTFFPLHFAGLHGFPRKYLDYPDVYSVWNVVSSYGSMISTFGLFLFIYVLLESFFSYRLVLSDYFVNTTPEYSMSG
;
A
#
# COMPACT_ATOMS: atom_id res chain seq x y z
N VAL A 1 8.73 -9.62 15.20
CA VAL A 1 8.92 -9.15 13.81
C VAL A 1 7.67 -8.42 13.38
N SER A 2 6.51 -9.05 13.56
CA SER A 2 5.17 -8.50 13.35
C SER A 2 4.97 -7.08 13.85
N HIS A 3 5.22 -6.75 15.13
CA HIS A 3 5.00 -5.38 15.64
C HIS A 3 5.77 -4.31 14.83
N PHE A 4 7.07 -4.51 14.61
CA PHE A 4 7.89 -3.56 13.84
C PHE A 4 7.43 -3.47 12.39
N HIS A 5 7.14 -4.60 11.74
CA HIS A 5 6.73 -4.60 10.34
C HIS A 5 5.32 -4.05 10.15
N TYR A 6 4.42 -4.21 11.12
CA TYR A 6 3.07 -3.67 11.07
C TYR A 6 3.10 -2.13 11.17
N VAL A 7 3.88 -1.59 12.11
CA VAL A 7 4.09 -0.14 12.23
C VAL A 7 4.81 0.44 11.01
N LEU A 8 5.84 -0.25 10.51
CA LEU A 8 6.58 0.22 9.33
C LEU A 8 5.75 0.14 8.04
N SER A 9 4.97 -0.92 7.86
CA SER A 9 4.12 -1.09 6.68
C SER A 9 2.95 -0.11 6.67
N LEU A 10 2.08 -0.12 7.69
CA LEU A 10 0.92 0.77 7.73
C LEU A 10 1.26 2.23 8.06
N GLY A 11 2.43 2.50 8.62
CA GLY A 11 2.92 3.86 8.86
C GLY A 11 3.74 4.39 7.70
N ALA A 12 5.01 3.99 7.63
CA ALA A 12 5.97 4.58 6.70
C ALA A 12 5.65 4.26 5.23
N VAL A 13 5.36 2.99 4.90
CA VAL A 13 5.13 2.59 3.50
C VAL A 13 3.82 3.16 2.96
N PHE A 14 2.74 3.09 3.74
CA PHE A 14 1.48 3.75 3.38
C PHE A 14 1.63 5.26 3.28
N GLY A 15 2.39 5.90 4.18
CA GLY A 15 2.70 7.32 4.09
C GLY A 15 3.39 7.70 2.78
N ILE A 16 4.32 6.88 2.29
CA ILE A 16 4.97 7.10 0.98
C ILE A 16 3.94 6.97 -0.15
N PHE A 17 3.09 5.95 -0.16
CA PHE A 17 2.07 5.78 -1.20
C PHE A 17 1.02 6.91 -1.20
N THR A 18 0.59 7.37 -0.03
CA THR A 18 -0.29 8.54 0.10
C THR A 18 0.41 9.82 -0.35
N GLY A 19 1.68 10.02 0.00
CA GLY A 19 2.45 11.17 -0.47
C GLY A 19 2.60 11.21 -2.00
N VAL A 20 2.93 10.07 -2.61
CA VAL A 20 3.03 9.96 -4.08
C VAL A 20 1.67 10.22 -4.73
N SER A 21 0.59 9.64 -4.23
CA SER A 21 -0.75 9.82 -4.81
C SER A 21 -1.31 11.24 -4.62
N LEU A 22 -0.96 11.94 -3.53
CA LEU A 22 -1.35 13.32 -3.29
C LEU A 22 -0.62 14.29 -4.23
N TRP A 23 0.70 14.13 -4.38
CA TRP A 23 1.51 15.05 -5.20
C TRP A 23 1.67 14.62 -6.66
N TRP A 24 1.07 13.50 -7.08
CA TRP A 24 1.19 12.98 -8.44
C TRP A 24 0.83 14.01 -9.51
N SER A 25 -0.35 14.62 -9.37
CA SER A 25 -0.86 15.61 -10.32
C SER A 25 -0.06 16.92 -10.30
N PHE A 26 0.52 17.27 -9.16
CA PHE A 26 1.41 18.44 -9.06
C PHE A 26 2.76 18.20 -9.74
N ILE A 27 3.36 17.01 -9.57
CA ILE A 27 4.68 16.69 -10.13
C ILE A 27 4.60 16.44 -11.64
N THR A 28 3.56 15.74 -12.10
CA THR A 28 3.48 15.24 -13.49
C THR A 28 2.51 16.03 -14.37
N GLY A 29 1.57 16.79 -13.78
CA GLY A 29 0.47 17.42 -14.50
C GLY A 29 -0.63 16.45 -14.97
N PHE A 30 -0.51 15.16 -14.66
CA PHE A 30 -1.47 14.13 -15.07
C PHE A 30 -2.33 13.62 -13.91
N VAL A 31 -3.53 13.14 -14.23
CA VAL A 31 -4.49 12.58 -13.28
C VAL A 31 -4.62 11.07 -13.51
N TYR A 32 -4.48 10.28 -12.45
CA TYR A 32 -4.79 8.85 -12.50
C TYR A 32 -6.29 8.59 -12.33
N ASP A 33 -6.75 7.42 -12.75
CA ASP A 33 -8.11 7.01 -12.51
C ASP A 33 -8.40 6.80 -11.00
N LYS A 34 -9.35 7.57 -10.45
CA LYS A 34 -9.68 7.54 -9.01
C LYS A 34 -10.25 6.19 -8.57
N LEU A 35 -11.00 5.49 -9.42
CA LEU A 35 -11.56 4.18 -9.09
C LEU A 35 -10.43 3.15 -9.01
N MET A 36 -9.53 3.14 -9.99
CA MET A 36 -8.39 2.22 -9.99
C MET A 36 -7.46 2.46 -8.79
N MET A 37 -7.16 3.72 -8.47
CA MET A 37 -6.34 4.05 -7.30
C MET A 37 -7.02 3.65 -5.97
N THR A 38 -8.35 3.77 -5.89
CA THR A 38 -9.10 3.30 -4.70
C THR A 38 -9.03 1.78 -4.56
N VAL A 39 -9.12 1.04 -5.68
CA VAL A 39 -8.97 -0.42 -5.68
C VAL A 39 -7.56 -0.82 -5.23
N VAL A 40 -6.52 -0.15 -5.73
CA VAL A 40 -5.13 -0.36 -5.29
C VAL A 40 -5.01 -0.18 -3.78
N PHE A 41 -5.55 0.91 -3.25
CA PHE A 41 -5.50 1.22 -1.82
C PHE A 41 -6.16 0.12 -0.97
N VAL A 42 -7.37 -0.29 -1.33
CA VAL A 42 -8.11 -1.35 -0.61
C VAL A 42 -7.37 -2.69 -0.68
N LEU A 43 -6.84 -3.04 -1.85
CA LEU A 43 -6.15 -4.31 -2.06
C LEU A 43 -4.84 -4.37 -1.26
N MET A 44 -4.05 -3.29 -1.25
CA MET A 44 -2.86 -3.17 -0.41
C MET A 44 -3.21 -3.20 1.08
N PHE A 45 -4.28 -2.51 1.48
CA PHE A 45 -4.72 -2.50 2.88
C PHE A 45 -5.08 -3.90 3.37
N ILE A 46 -5.88 -4.65 2.60
CA ILE A 46 -6.25 -6.02 2.95
C ILE A 46 -5.01 -6.93 2.94
N GLY A 47 -4.14 -6.84 1.92
CA GLY A 47 -2.96 -7.69 1.79
C GLY A 47 -1.96 -7.53 2.94
N VAL A 48 -1.65 -6.28 3.32
CA VAL A 48 -0.72 -5.97 4.43
C VAL A 48 -1.29 -6.46 5.76
N ASN A 49 -2.59 -6.25 6.01
CA ASN A 49 -3.25 -6.77 7.21
C ASN A 49 -3.21 -8.30 7.25
N LEU A 50 -3.55 -8.98 6.14
CA LEU A 50 -3.53 -10.44 6.07
C LEU A 50 -2.12 -11.03 6.21
N THR A 51 -1.08 -10.27 5.86
CA THR A 51 0.31 -10.69 6.05
C THR A 51 0.73 -10.61 7.52
N PHE A 52 0.57 -9.44 8.13
CA PHE A 52 1.19 -9.17 9.43
C PHE A 52 0.30 -9.50 10.63
N PHE A 53 -1.02 -9.54 10.46
CA PHE A 53 -1.96 -9.87 11.55
C PHE A 53 -1.79 -11.33 12.03
N PRO A 54 -1.77 -12.36 11.15
CA PRO A 54 -1.41 -13.74 11.53
C PRO A 54 -0.09 -13.85 12.29
N LEU A 55 0.95 -13.17 11.78
CA LEU A 55 2.29 -13.18 12.37
C LEU A 55 2.33 -12.46 13.73
N HIS A 56 1.40 -11.53 13.98
CA HIS A 56 1.28 -10.87 15.27
C HIS A 56 0.84 -11.85 16.36
N PHE A 57 -0.23 -12.60 16.12
CA PHE A 57 -0.72 -13.61 17.07
C PHE A 57 0.21 -14.82 17.19
N ALA A 58 0.79 -15.28 16.09
CA ALA A 58 1.81 -16.33 16.15
C ALA A 58 3.01 -15.92 17.03
N GLY A 59 3.40 -14.64 16.98
CA GLY A 59 4.43 -14.10 17.86
C GLY A 59 4.07 -14.09 19.34
N LEU A 60 2.79 -13.89 19.68
CA LEU A 60 2.29 -13.98 21.07
C LEU A 60 2.30 -15.41 21.60
N HIS A 61 2.12 -16.41 20.74
CA HIS A 61 2.17 -17.83 21.10
C HIS A 61 3.61 -18.39 21.23
N GLY A 62 4.63 -17.54 21.15
CA GLY A 62 6.02 -17.95 21.34
C GLY A 62 6.69 -18.53 20.09
N PHE A 63 6.16 -18.24 18.90
CA PHE A 63 6.78 -18.68 17.64
C PHE A 63 8.24 -18.22 17.54
N PRO A 64 9.22 -19.15 17.46
CA PRO A 64 10.62 -18.80 17.50
C PRO A 64 11.05 -18.19 16.16
N ARG A 65 11.86 -17.14 16.20
CA ARG A 65 12.34 -16.46 14.98
C ARG A 65 13.46 -17.27 14.34
N LYS A 66 13.54 -17.22 12.99
CA LYS A 66 14.66 -17.73 12.18
C LYS A 66 14.81 -19.26 12.13
N TYR A 67 13.75 -20.01 12.41
CA TYR A 67 13.74 -21.46 12.20
C TYR A 67 13.11 -21.79 10.85
N LEU A 68 13.82 -22.61 10.08
CA LEU A 68 13.32 -23.14 8.82
C LEU A 68 12.22 -24.18 9.07
N ASP A 69 12.46 -25.03 10.09
CA ASP A 69 11.54 -26.08 10.52
C ASP A 69 10.86 -25.69 11.83
N TYR A 70 9.54 -25.74 11.83
CA TYR A 70 8.69 -25.44 12.97
C TYR A 70 7.54 -26.43 13.06
N PRO A 71 6.96 -26.64 14.26
CA PRO A 71 5.83 -27.55 14.44
C PRO A 71 4.65 -27.18 13.52
N ASP A 72 3.94 -28.20 13.04
CA ASP A 72 2.81 -28.04 12.10
C ASP A 72 1.72 -27.07 12.61
N VAL A 73 1.61 -26.89 13.93
CA VAL A 73 0.68 -25.94 14.57
C VAL A 73 0.89 -24.49 14.09
N TYR A 74 2.12 -24.11 13.73
CA TYR A 74 2.44 -22.77 13.24
C TYR A 74 2.39 -22.64 11.72
N SER A 75 2.30 -23.75 10.98
CA SER A 75 2.21 -23.75 9.51
C SER A 75 0.99 -23.01 9.00
N VAL A 76 -0.16 -23.14 9.69
CA VAL A 76 -1.42 -22.50 9.32
C VAL A 76 -1.27 -20.97 9.26
N TRP A 77 -0.64 -20.36 10.28
CA TRP A 77 -0.44 -18.92 10.34
C TRP A 77 0.52 -18.41 9.26
N ASN A 78 1.55 -19.20 8.92
CA ASN A 78 2.49 -18.87 7.85
C ASN A 78 1.85 -18.99 6.46
N VAL A 79 0.99 -19.98 6.23
CA VAL A 79 0.26 -20.13 4.97
C VAL A 79 -0.65 -18.92 4.74
N VAL A 80 -1.44 -18.52 5.75
CA VAL A 80 -2.29 -17.33 5.66
C VAL A 80 -1.46 -16.06 5.42
N SER A 81 -0.35 -15.90 6.14
CA SER A 81 0.57 -14.77 5.93
C SER A 81 1.16 -14.75 4.52
N SER A 82 1.41 -15.92 3.92
CA SER A 82 1.97 -16.03 2.58
C SER A 82 0.95 -15.62 1.51
N TYR A 83 -0.33 -15.95 1.70
CA TYR A 83 -1.38 -15.44 0.82
C TYR A 83 -1.53 -13.92 0.92
N GLY A 84 -1.46 -13.37 2.15
CA GLY A 84 -1.43 -11.92 2.35
C GLY A 84 -0.30 -11.24 1.60
N SER A 85 0.90 -11.83 1.63
CA SER A 85 2.07 -11.23 0.97
C SER A 85 1.91 -11.25 -0.55
N MET A 86 1.40 -12.35 -1.12
CA MET A 86 1.09 -12.43 -2.56
C MET A 86 0.08 -11.35 -2.99
N ILE A 87 -0.98 -11.14 -2.21
CA ILE A 87 -1.97 -10.07 -2.48
C ILE A 87 -1.31 -8.69 -2.43
N SER A 88 -0.48 -8.43 -1.42
CA SER A 88 0.24 -7.14 -1.31
C SER A 88 1.20 -6.89 -2.48
N THR A 89 1.91 -7.93 -2.94
CA THR A 89 2.78 -7.81 -4.12
C THR A 89 2.00 -7.52 -5.39
N PHE A 90 0.82 -8.13 -5.55
CA PHE A 90 -0.07 -7.82 -6.66
C PHE A 90 -0.58 -6.37 -6.60
N GLY A 91 -0.92 -5.88 -5.40
CA GLY A 91 -1.28 -4.48 -5.17
C GLY A 91 -0.18 -3.50 -5.57
N LEU A 92 1.09 -3.84 -5.31
CA LEU A 92 2.24 -3.03 -5.74
C LEU A 92 2.35 -2.97 -7.27
N PHE A 93 2.20 -4.10 -7.97
CA PHE A 93 2.22 -4.11 -9.44
C PHE A 93 1.07 -3.29 -10.03
N LEU A 94 -0.13 -3.40 -9.45
CA LEU A 94 -1.28 -2.59 -9.84
C LEU A 94 -1.03 -1.10 -9.59
N PHE A 95 -0.38 -0.72 -8.49
CA PHE A 95 -0.01 0.67 -8.21
C PHE A 95 0.90 1.23 -9.31
N ILE A 96 1.96 0.51 -9.67
CA ILE A 96 2.87 0.92 -10.75
C ILE A 96 2.12 1.03 -12.08
N TYR A 97 1.23 0.08 -12.37
CA TYR A 97 0.41 0.11 -13.58
C TYR A 97 -0.47 1.35 -13.66
N VAL A 98 -1.16 1.74 -12.58
CA VAL A 98 -2.01 2.94 -12.54
C VAL A 98 -1.19 4.21 -12.78
N LEU A 99 0.01 4.29 -12.21
CA LEU A 99 0.91 5.42 -12.47
C LEU A 99 1.34 5.48 -13.94
N LEU A 100 1.71 4.35 -14.54
CA LEU A 100 2.06 4.29 -15.96
C LEU A 100 0.88 4.60 -16.87
N GLU A 101 -0.32 4.11 -16.56
CA GLU A 101 -1.55 4.41 -17.31
C GLU A 101 -1.85 5.91 -17.31
N SER A 102 -1.59 6.60 -16.19
CA SER A 102 -1.77 8.06 -16.13
C SER A 102 -0.84 8.82 -17.09
N PHE A 103 0.37 8.32 -17.33
CA PHE A 103 1.28 8.91 -18.32
C PHE A 103 0.84 8.66 -19.75
N PHE A 104 0.39 7.44 -20.07
CA PHE A 104 -0.02 7.09 -21.44
C PHE A 104 -1.37 7.71 -21.83
N SER A 105 -2.27 7.92 -20.86
CA SER A 105 -3.59 8.47 -21.12
C SER A 105 -3.62 10.00 -21.20
N TYR A 106 -2.54 10.69 -20.82
CA TYR A 106 -2.41 12.15 -20.85
C TYR A 106 -3.62 12.90 -20.27
N ARG A 107 -4.23 12.35 -19.20
CA ARG A 107 -5.41 12.97 -18.56
C ARG A 107 -4.98 14.25 -17.84
N LEU A 108 -5.24 15.39 -18.45
CA LEU A 108 -4.93 16.70 -17.88
C LEU A 108 -5.85 17.02 -16.70
N VAL A 109 -5.31 17.74 -15.72
CA VAL A 109 -6.07 18.32 -14.61
C VAL A 109 -6.98 19.42 -15.16
N LEU A 110 -8.30 19.20 -15.18
CA LEU A 110 -9.28 20.18 -15.68
C LEU A 110 -9.72 21.18 -14.61
N SER A 111 -9.88 20.72 -13.37
CA SER A 111 -10.23 21.54 -12.21
C SER A 111 -10.09 20.72 -10.93
N ASP A 112 -9.37 21.24 -9.94
CA ASP A 112 -9.34 20.62 -8.61
C ASP A 112 -10.56 21.05 -7.79
N TYR A 113 -11.31 20.06 -7.30
CA TYR A 113 -12.46 20.28 -6.41
C TYR A 113 -12.04 20.47 -4.93
N PHE A 114 -10.77 20.23 -4.61
CA PHE A 114 -10.22 20.46 -3.27
C PHE A 114 -9.61 21.86 -3.19
N VAL A 115 -10.21 22.71 -2.36
CA VAL A 115 -9.61 23.98 -1.97
C VAL A 115 -8.51 23.67 -0.95
N ASN A 116 -7.30 23.44 -1.44
CA ASN A 116 -6.12 23.39 -0.58
C ASN A 116 -5.69 24.83 -0.27
N THR A 117 -5.56 25.14 1.03
CA THR A 117 -5.10 26.45 1.50
C THR A 117 -3.58 26.56 1.56
N THR A 118 -2.85 25.55 1.08
CA THR A 118 -1.40 25.53 1.14
C THR A 118 -0.79 26.30 -0.02
N PRO A 119 0.36 26.97 0.16
CA PRO A 119 0.95 27.84 -0.86
C PRO A 119 1.24 27.14 -2.17
N GLU A 120 1.57 25.84 -2.13
CA GLU A 120 1.93 25.05 -3.31
C GLU A 120 0.76 24.95 -4.29
N TYR A 121 -0.46 24.87 -3.77
CA TYR A 121 -1.69 24.78 -4.56
C TYR A 121 -2.19 26.14 -5.07
N SER A 122 -1.79 27.23 -4.40
CA SER A 122 -2.11 28.59 -4.83
C SER A 122 -1.29 29.07 -6.03
N MET A 123 -0.13 28.43 -6.29
CA MET A 123 0.78 28.79 -7.38
C MET A 123 0.53 28.00 -8.68
N SER A 124 -0.36 27.01 -8.67
CA SER A 124 -0.69 26.18 -9.82
C SER A 124 -1.93 26.65 -10.61
N GLY A 125 -2.41 27.87 -10.36
CA GLY A 125 -3.54 28.51 -11.04
C GLY A 125 -3.12 29.49 -12.12
#